data_AF-A0A2Z3H8G1-F1
#
_entry.id   AF-A0A2Z3H8G1-F1
#
_cell.length_a   1.000
_cell.length_b   1.000
_cell.length_c   1.000
_cell.angle_alpha   90.00
_cell.angle_beta   90.00
_cell.angle_gamma   90.00
#
_symmetry.space_group_name_H-M   'P 1'
#
loop_
_entity.id
_entity.type
_entity.pdbx_description
1 polymer ?
#
loop_
_entity_poly.entity_id
_entity_poly.type
_entity_poly.pdbx_seq_one_letter_code
_entity_poly.pdbx_strand_id
1 'polypeptide(L)'
;MFLKAPFGLPADFLRTFGYPGQRRYIGLYWSPMGDEACWDDGQSSACGLADNHYYLAFIRRKEVLAWRDENGLHLGNSEEEAQHWLVVDAETCEVYAAHWREARQAVIRQEIPS
;
A
#
# COMPACT_ATOMS: atom_id res chain seq x y z
N MET A 1 -5.24 13.39 -4.06
CA MET A 1 -5.51 12.85 -5.41
C MET A 1 -4.95 11.44 -5.48
N PHE A 2 -5.70 10.50 -6.06
CA PHE A 2 -5.22 9.13 -6.26
C PHE A 2 -4.49 9.02 -7.59
N LEU A 3 -3.25 8.56 -7.53
CA LEU A 3 -2.44 8.26 -8.69
C LEU A 3 -2.53 6.77 -8.97
N LYS A 4 -3.06 6.38 -10.13
CA LYS A 4 -3.10 4.99 -10.55
C LYS A 4 -1.72 4.53 -11.04
N ALA A 5 -1.29 3.37 -10.59
CA ALA A 5 -0.06 2.73 -11.08
C ALA A 5 -0.27 2.13 -12.47
N PRO A 6 0.77 2.09 -13.33
CA PRO A 6 0.71 1.44 -14.64
C PRO A 6 0.85 -0.10 -14.56
N PHE A 7 0.81 -0.67 -13.35
CA PHE A 7 0.94 -2.09 -13.07
C PHE A 7 -0.12 -2.53 -12.05
N GLY A 8 -0.46 -3.81 -12.07
CA GLY A 8 -1.30 -4.46 -11.06
C GLY A 8 -0.51 -5.38 -10.15
N LEU A 9 -1.21 -6.01 -9.21
CA LEU A 9 -0.65 -7.04 -8.34
C LEU A 9 -1.09 -8.44 -8.76
N PRO A 10 -0.32 -9.48 -8.46
CA PRO A 10 -0.82 -10.86 -8.46
C PRO A 10 -2.05 -11.00 -7.55
N ALA A 11 -3.02 -11.84 -7.94
CA ALA A 11 -4.27 -12.02 -7.20
C ALA A 11 -4.08 -12.51 -5.74
N ASP A 12 -3.00 -13.21 -5.46
CA ASP A 12 -2.63 -13.71 -4.14
C ASP A 12 -1.76 -12.74 -3.34
N PHE A 13 -1.39 -11.58 -3.90
CA PHE A 13 -0.43 -10.65 -3.30
C PHE A 13 -0.81 -10.26 -1.88
N LEU A 14 -2.06 -9.85 -1.63
CA LEU A 14 -2.49 -9.38 -0.31
C LEU A 14 -2.37 -10.49 0.75
N ARG A 15 -2.75 -11.72 0.38
CA ARG A 15 -2.63 -12.89 1.27
C ARG A 15 -1.16 -13.22 1.54
N THR A 16 -0.32 -13.25 0.52
CA THR A 16 1.13 -13.49 0.64
C THR A 16 1.83 -12.38 1.43
N PHE A 17 1.37 -11.14 1.26
CA PHE A 17 1.82 -9.99 2.03
C PHE A 17 1.43 -10.09 3.51
N GLY A 18 0.40 -10.86 3.88
CA GLY A 18 -0.03 -11.05 5.28
C GLY A 18 -1.33 -10.33 5.65
N TYR A 19 -2.10 -9.84 4.68
CA TYR A 19 -3.46 -9.37 4.92
C TYR A 19 -4.44 -10.55 5.00
N PRO A 20 -5.12 -10.79 6.14
CA PRO A 20 -6.02 -11.94 6.32
C PRO A 20 -7.48 -11.64 5.94
N GLY A 21 -7.81 -10.37 5.69
CA GLY A 21 -9.18 -9.92 5.49
C GLY A 21 -9.68 -10.07 4.06
N GLN A 22 -10.86 -9.49 3.81
CA GLN A 22 -11.58 -9.58 2.53
C GLN A 22 -12.18 -8.23 2.10
N ARG A 23 -11.68 -7.12 2.66
CA ARG A 23 -12.10 -5.77 2.23
C ARG A 23 -11.61 -5.54 0.80
N ARG A 24 -12.25 -4.63 0.07
CA ARG A 24 -11.90 -4.33 -1.31
C ARG A 24 -10.69 -3.41 -1.40
N TYR A 25 -10.74 -2.27 -0.72
CA TYR A 25 -9.63 -1.31 -0.72
C TYR A 25 -8.78 -1.48 0.54
N ILE A 26 -7.49 -1.81 0.34
CA ILE A 26 -6.51 -2.03 1.42
C ILE A 26 -5.36 -1.05 1.25
N GLY A 27 -5.05 -0.31 2.30
CA GLY A 27 -3.87 0.54 2.38
C GLY A 27 -2.67 -0.28 2.82
N LEU A 28 -1.55 -0.16 2.11
CA LEU A 28 -0.26 -0.76 2.44
C LEU A 28 0.77 0.37 2.64
N TYR A 29 1.56 0.28 3.69
CA TYR A 29 2.56 1.30 4.01
C TYR A 29 3.71 0.73 4.84
N TRP A 30 4.83 1.44 4.88
CA TRP A 30 5.94 1.16 5.79
C TRP A 30 5.85 2.06 7.02
N SER A 31 6.17 1.52 8.19
CA SER A 31 6.42 2.33 9.39
C SER A 31 7.86 2.10 9.89
N PRO A 32 8.64 3.19 10.15
CA PRO A 32 9.92 3.09 10.82
C PRO A 32 9.78 2.60 12.27
N MET A 33 8.59 2.74 12.88
CA MET A 33 8.31 2.25 14.23
C MET A 33 8.08 0.74 14.20
N GLY A 34 9.18 -0.03 14.27
CA GLY A 34 9.20 -1.48 14.08
C GLY A 34 9.90 -1.91 12.79
N ASP A 35 10.25 -0.95 11.92
CA ASP A 35 10.89 -1.16 10.61
C ASP A 35 10.15 -2.24 9.79
N GLU A 36 8.84 -2.01 9.63
CA GLU A 36 7.93 -3.04 9.16
C GLU A 36 6.86 -2.54 8.20
N ALA A 37 6.38 -3.47 7.39
CA ALA A 37 5.23 -3.27 6.54
C ALA A 37 3.94 -3.38 7.36
N CYS A 38 2.97 -2.55 7.01
CA CYS A 38 1.69 -2.47 7.66
C CYS A 38 0.56 -2.49 6.63
N TRP A 39 -0.63 -2.82 7.10
CA TRP A 39 -1.86 -2.64 6.34
C TRP A 39 -2.95 -1.99 7.18
N ASP A 40 -3.86 -1.28 6.51
CA ASP A 40 -5.10 -0.73 7.06
C ASP A 40 -6.22 -0.98 6.03
N ASP A 41 -7.27 -1.69 6.43
CA ASP A 41 -8.43 -1.97 5.56
C ASP A 41 -9.67 -1.12 5.90
N GLY A 42 -9.48 -0.13 6.77
CA GLY A 42 -10.51 0.78 7.26
C GLY A 42 -11.35 0.25 8.42
N GLN A 43 -11.23 -1.04 8.78
CA GLN A 43 -11.85 -1.62 9.98
C GLN A 43 -10.79 -2.10 10.96
N SER A 44 -9.76 -2.75 10.45
CA SER A 44 -8.60 -3.24 11.18
C SER A 44 -7.32 -2.68 10.55
N SER A 45 -6.29 -2.57 11.36
CA SER A 45 -4.94 -2.26 10.91
C SER A 45 -3.95 -3.10 11.70
N ALA A 46 -2.85 -3.46 11.06
CA ALA A 46 -1.77 -4.16 11.73
C ALA A 46 -0.42 -3.79 11.12
N CYS A 47 0.57 -3.69 12.01
CA CYS A 47 1.98 -3.77 11.71
C CYS A 47 2.52 -5.04 12.39
N GLY A 48 3.50 -5.72 11.80
CA GLY A 48 4.08 -6.95 12.33
C GLY A 48 3.36 -8.26 11.97
N LEU A 49 2.26 -8.20 11.24
CA LEU A 49 1.62 -9.36 10.61
C LEU A 49 1.96 -9.50 9.11
N ALA A 50 2.54 -8.45 8.52
CA ALA A 50 2.91 -8.45 7.11
C ALA A 50 4.31 -9.02 6.88
N ASP A 51 4.55 -9.53 5.68
CA ASP A 51 5.89 -9.93 5.24
C ASP A 51 6.67 -8.70 4.75
N ASN A 52 7.55 -8.19 5.62
CA ASN A 52 8.42 -7.05 5.34
C ASN A 52 9.27 -7.26 4.08
N HIS A 53 9.79 -8.47 3.87
CA HIS A 53 10.67 -8.77 2.73
C HIS A 53 9.88 -8.78 1.44
N TYR A 54 8.65 -9.30 1.47
CA TYR A 54 7.76 -9.30 0.32
C TYR A 54 7.37 -7.88 -0.10
N TYR A 55 7.03 -7.02 0.87
CA TYR A 55 6.77 -5.60 0.61
C TYR A 55 7.99 -4.88 0.03
N LEU A 56 9.15 -5.03 0.67
CA LEU A 56 10.40 -4.40 0.21
C LEU A 56 10.79 -4.88 -1.18
N ALA A 57 10.67 -6.18 -1.47
CA ALA A 57 10.93 -6.73 -2.79
C ALA A 57 9.98 -6.15 -3.84
N PHE A 58 8.71 -5.96 -3.51
CA PHE A 58 7.73 -5.32 -4.38
C PHE A 58 8.08 -3.85 -4.68
N ILE A 59 8.30 -3.01 -3.66
CA ILE A 59 8.58 -1.58 -3.88
C ILE A 59 9.95 -1.32 -4.52
N ARG A 60 10.85 -2.33 -4.54
CA ARG A 60 12.16 -2.30 -5.21
C ARG A 60 12.14 -2.84 -6.64
N ARG A 61 11.00 -3.32 -7.15
CA ARG A 61 10.87 -3.70 -8.57
C ARG A 61 11.10 -2.47 -9.45
N LYS A 62 11.73 -2.66 -10.61
CA LYS A 62 12.19 -1.56 -11.47
C LYS A 62 11.05 -0.64 -11.89
N GLU A 63 9.92 -1.22 -12.30
CA GLU A 63 8.71 -0.51 -12.70
C GLU A 63 8.05 0.26 -11.55
N VAL A 64 8.11 -0.28 -10.33
CA VAL A 64 7.56 0.37 -9.13
C VAL A 64 8.46 1.53 -8.70
N LEU A 65 9.78 1.34 -8.71
CA LEU A 65 10.77 2.39 -8.44
C LEU A 65 10.65 3.55 -9.42
N ALA A 66 10.58 3.26 -10.73
CA ALA A 66 10.42 4.29 -11.76
C ALA A 66 9.15 5.11 -11.53
N TRP A 67 8.00 4.44 -11.35
CA TRP A 67 6.73 5.11 -11.09
C TRP A 67 6.76 5.93 -9.79
N ARG A 68 7.35 5.38 -8.72
CA ARG A 68 7.52 6.08 -7.44
C ARG A 68 8.33 7.36 -7.60
N ASP A 69 9.49 7.27 -8.25
CA ASP A 69 10.44 8.37 -8.40
C ASP A 69 9.88 9.46 -9.33
N GLU A 70 9.26 9.06 -10.46
CA GLU A 70 8.62 9.99 -11.41
C GLU A 70 7.50 10.82 -10.76
N ASN A 71 6.84 10.29 -9.73
CA ASN A 71 5.70 10.93 -9.07
C ASN A 71 6.03 11.44 -7.66
N GLY A 72 7.30 11.38 -7.23
CA GLY A 72 7.73 11.86 -5.92
C GLY A 72 7.06 11.15 -4.74
N LEU A 73 6.72 9.87 -4.89
CA LEU A 73 6.02 9.11 -3.86
C LEU A 73 6.98 8.70 -2.73
N HIS A 74 6.69 9.15 -1.51
CA HIS A 74 7.41 8.75 -0.31
C HIS A 74 6.67 7.60 0.40
N LEU A 75 7.16 6.37 0.20
CA LEU A 75 6.57 5.12 0.71
C LEU A 75 7.14 4.67 2.07
N GLY A 76 7.88 5.56 2.74
CA GLY A 76 8.55 5.28 4.01
C GLY A 76 9.91 4.60 3.86
N ASN A 77 10.67 4.63 4.94
CA ASN A 77 11.94 3.92 5.12
C ASN A 77 12.19 3.69 6.62
N SER A 78 13.36 3.18 7.00
CA SER A 78 13.70 2.90 8.40
C SER A 78 13.80 4.14 9.31
N GLU A 79 13.89 5.34 8.73
CA GLU A 79 14.00 6.61 9.46
C GLU A 79 12.73 7.47 9.36
N GLU A 80 11.97 7.35 8.27
CA GLU A 80 10.86 8.23 7.95
C GLU A 80 9.56 7.47 7.69
N GLU A 81 8.47 7.95 8.29
CA GLU A 81 7.10 7.47 8.02
C GLU A 81 6.72 7.63 6.54
N ALA A 82 5.92 6.70 6.04
CA ALA A 82 5.35 6.83 4.70
C ALA A 82 4.40 8.03 4.62
N GLN A 83 4.70 8.98 3.73
CA GLN A 83 3.77 10.09 3.45
C GLN A 83 2.67 9.67 2.47
N HIS A 84 2.96 8.68 1.65
CA HIS A 84 2.04 8.08 0.69
C HIS A 84 1.83 6.62 1.02
N TRP A 85 0.58 6.20 0.96
CA TRP A 85 0.23 4.78 1.05
C TRP A 85 -0.05 4.25 -0.34
N LEU A 86 0.23 2.97 -0.54
CA LEU A 86 -0.34 2.23 -1.66
C LEU A 86 -1.75 1.82 -1.27
N VAL A 87 -2.72 1.99 -2.16
CA VAL A 87 -4.08 1.48 -1.99
C VAL A 87 -4.33 0.45 -3.07
N VAL A 88 -4.62 -0.78 -2.66
CA VAL A 88 -4.87 -1.91 -3.53
C VAL A 88 -6.38 -2.13 -3.62
N ASP A 89 -6.90 -2.24 -4.84
CA ASP A 89 -8.22 -2.79 -5.10
C ASP A 89 -8.10 -4.31 -5.23
N ALA A 90 -8.57 -5.05 -4.23
CA ALA A 90 -8.49 -6.51 -4.17
C ALA A 90 -9.37 -7.22 -5.22
N GLU A 91 -10.36 -6.54 -5.80
CA GLU A 91 -11.22 -7.12 -6.84
C GLU A 91 -10.56 -7.02 -8.22
N THR A 92 -9.94 -5.88 -8.52
CA THR A 92 -9.34 -5.61 -9.84
C THR A 92 -7.83 -5.80 -9.88
N CYS A 93 -7.20 -6.01 -8.71
CA CYS A 93 -5.75 -6.04 -8.52
C CYS A 93 -5.04 -4.75 -8.95
N GLU A 94 -5.76 -3.64 -9.04
CA GLU A 94 -5.21 -2.34 -9.36
C GLU A 94 -4.53 -1.70 -8.15
N VAL A 95 -3.48 -0.92 -8.41
CA VAL A 95 -2.73 -0.20 -7.39
C VAL A 95 -2.87 1.29 -7.60
N TYR A 96 -3.09 1.99 -6.51
CA TYR A 96 -3.12 3.44 -6.44
C TYR A 96 -2.13 3.92 -5.39
N ALA A 97 -1.68 5.17 -5.49
CA ALA A 97 -1.03 5.87 -4.39
C ALA A 97 -1.76 7.17 -4.08
N ALA A 98 -1.81 7.53 -2.81
CA ALA A 98 -2.32 8.81 -2.36
C ALA A 98 -1.61 9.21 -1.07
N HIS A 99 -1.68 10.49 -0.72
CA HIS A 99 -1.23 10.96 0.58
C HIS A 99 -1.97 10.19 1.68
N TRP A 100 -1.28 9.79 2.75
CA TRP A 100 -1.78 8.83 3.74
C TRP A 100 -3.17 9.17 4.30
N ARG A 101 -3.48 10.46 4.49
CA ARG A 101 -4.80 10.91 4.97
C ARG A 101 -5.92 10.58 3.98
N GLU A 102 -5.68 10.77 2.69
CA GLU A 102 -6.66 10.47 1.64
C GLU A 102 -6.80 8.96 1.46
N ALA A 103 -5.68 8.25 1.42
CA ALA A 103 -5.65 6.78 1.37
C ALA A 103 -6.45 6.18 2.53
N ARG A 104 -6.21 6.64 3.76
CA ARG A 104 -6.92 6.18 4.95
C ARG A 104 -8.42 6.43 4.88
N GLN A 105 -8.84 7.61 4.39
CA GLN A 105 -10.28 7.89 4.20
C GLN A 105 -10.90 6.96 3.14
N ALA A 106 -10.20 6.70 2.04
CA ALA A 106 -10.67 5.81 0.98
C ALA A 106 -10.83 4.37 1.48
N VAL A 107 -9.89 3.83 2.25
CA VAL A 107 -10.02 2.47 2.79
C VAL A 107 -11.11 2.38 3.87
N ILE A 108 -11.34 3.42 4.66
CA ILE A 108 -12.48 3.46 5.59
C ILE A 108 -13.80 3.43 4.82
N ARG A 109 -13.95 4.31 3.83
CA ARG A 109 -15.18 4.45 3.03
C ARG A 109 -15.37 3.36 1.98
N GLN A 110 -14.32 2.61 1.68
CA GLN A 110 -14.25 1.67 0.56
C GLN A 110 -14.57 2.34 -0.79
N GLU A 111 -13.95 3.48 -1.03
CA GLU A 111 -14.17 4.27 -2.24
C GLU A 111 -12.92 5.07 -2.59
N ILE A 112 -12.49 5.00 -3.85
CA ILE A 112 -11.50 5.92 -4.43
C ILE A 112 -12.26 7.00 -5.20
N PRO A 113 -12.15 8.28 -4.80
CA PRO A 113 -12.82 9.38 -5.51
C PRO A 113 -12.35 9.44 -6.97
N SER A 114 -13.31 9.67 -7.88
CA SER A 114 -13.08 9.85 -9.32
C SER A 114 -12.33 11.12 -9.64
#